data_AF-F9ENJ1-F1
#
_entry.id   AF-F9ENJ1-F1
#
_cell.length_a   1.000
_cell.length_b   1.000
_cell.length_c   1.000
_cell.angle_alpha   90.00
_cell.angle_beta   90.00
_cell.angle_gamma   90.00
#
_symmetry.space_group_name_H-M   'P 1'
#
loop_
_entity.id
_entity.type
_entity.pdbx_description
1 polymer ?
#
loop_
_entity_poly.entity_id
_entity_poly.type
_entity_poly.pdbx_seq_one_letter_code
_entity_poly.pdbx_strand_id
1 'polypeptide(L)'
;MINLVDNISAYFDDDFINIIYKDLKINGASDEEIEKLLKDKHRDLPMMEINIFQLNNYKLGSIGFTSRELENLKIDFVEEKLLSNDYNGDNPTNKIVYLKVLFDKESKKILGCQIANEKNIEARLNAIKTIMEKGGDLKDLVKYKVNPTDDEWNPDILNILALSVISKSEENSTDVEANDIESLLKNKEFLLDVREEYEYQDGHIKGAINIPLREF
;
A
#
# COMPACT_ATOMS: atom_id res chain seq x y z
N MET A 1 6.25 4.63 -23.04
CA MET A 1 5.54 5.83 -23.54
C MET A 1 4.35 6.01 -22.61
N ILE A 2 4.35 7.09 -21.83
CA ILE A 2 3.46 7.23 -20.68
C ILE A 2 2.10 7.75 -21.15
N ASN A 3 1.04 6.95 -21.00
CA ASN A 3 -0.33 7.44 -21.06
C ASN A 3 -0.68 7.97 -19.66
N LEU A 4 -0.10 9.12 -19.28
CA LEU A 4 -0.49 9.80 -18.04
C LEU A 4 -1.79 10.52 -18.34
N VAL A 5 -2.88 10.05 -17.73
CA VAL A 5 -4.12 10.81 -17.64
C VAL A 5 -3.81 12.04 -16.77
N ASP A 6 -4.20 13.23 -17.23
CA ASP A 6 -4.19 14.42 -16.38
C ASP A 6 -4.98 14.11 -15.09
N ASN A 7 -4.58 14.65 -13.92
CA ASN A 7 -5.26 14.46 -12.63
C ASN A 7 -5.07 13.08 -11.94
N ILE A 8 -3.88 12.47 -12.03
CA ILE A 8 -3.59 11.19 -11.36
C ILE A 8 -3.75 11.27 -9.84
N SER A 9 -3.50 12.43 -9.24
CA SER A 9 -3.63 12.70 -7.79
C SER A 9 -5.05 12.59 -7.25
N ALA A 10 -6.09 12.63 -8.09
CA ALA A 10 -7.45 12.34 -7.65
C ALA A 10 -7.64 10.87 -7.26
N TYR A 11 -6.83 9.95 -7.79
CA TYR A 11 -7.01 8.51 -7.65
C TYR A 11 -6.22 7.88 -6.51
N PHE A 12 -5.32 8.65 -5.90
CA PHE A 12 -4.32 8.16 -4.95
C PHE A 12 -4.22 9.06 -3.73
N ASP A 13 -3.85 8.45 -2.60
CA ASP A 13 -3.47 9.16 -1.39
C ASP A 13 -2.05 9.71 -1.47
N ASP A 14 -1.71 10.58 -0.51
CA ASP A 14 -0.48 11.36 -0.55
C ASP A 14 0.80 10.48 -0.51
N ASP A 15 0.76 9.29 0.08
CA ASP A 15 1.85 8.31 0.05
C ASP A 15 2.13 7.81 -1.37
N PHE A 16 1.09 7.45 -2.13
CA PHE A 16 1.20 7.08 -3.54
C PHE A 16 1.59 8.27 -4.42
N ILE A 17 1.05 9.46 -4.15
CA ILE A 17 1.46 10.69 -4.84
C ILE A 17 2.96 10.96 -4.64
N ASN A 18 3.48 10.77 -3.42
CA ASN A 18 4.89 10.93 -3.12
C ASN A 18 5.78 9.92 -3.86
N ILE A 19 5.32 8.67 -4.02
CA ILE A 19 6.01 7.66 -4.84
C ILE A 19 6.09 8.13 -6.30
N ILE A 20 4.96 8.58 -6.86
CA ILE A 20 4.89 9.11 -8.24
C ILE A 20 5.82 10.32 -8.40
N TYR A 21 5.74 11.30 -7.50
CA TYR A 21 6.59 12.49 -7.52
C TYR A 21 8.07 12.13 -7.53
N LYS A 22 8.50 11.28 -6.60
CA LYS A 22 9.91 10.87 -6.47
C LYS A 22 10.41 10.14 -7.71
N ASP A 23 9.64 9.20 -8.24
CA ASP A 23 10.02 8.46 -9.44
C ASP A 23 10.15 9.40 -10.65
N LEU A 24 9.17 10.28 -10.89
CA LEU A 24 9.24 11.25 -11.97
C LEU A 24 10.46 12.18 -11.83
N LYS A 25 10.74 12.65 -10.61
CA LYS A 25 11.88 13.53 -10.35
C LYS A 25 13.23 12.85 -10.59
N ILE A 26 13.39 11.60 -10.12
CA ILE A 26 14.60 10.80 -10.34
C ILE A 26 14.84 10.55 -11.83
N ASN A 27 13.76 10.38 -12.61
CA ASN A 27 13.82 10.17 -14.05
C ASN A 27 13.89 11.48 -14.88
N GLY A 28 14.11 12.62 -14.22
CA GLY A 28 14.44 13.89 -14.90
C GLY A 28 13.24 14.77 -15.28
N ALA A 29 12.04 14.48 -14.80
CA ALA A 29 10.90 15.39 -14.97
C ALA A 29 11.13 16.71 -14.21
N SER A 30 10.73 17.82 -14.82
CA SER A 30 10.73 19.14 -14.20
C SER A 30 9.61 19.29 -13.17
N ASP A 31 9.76 20.23 -12.23
CA ASP A 31 8.72 20.49 -11.24
C ASP A 31 7.41 20.96 -11.89
N GLU A 32 7.49 21.77 -12.97
CA GLU A 32 6.31 22.23 -13.71
C GLU A 32 5.53 21.09 -14.37
N GLU A 33 6.23 20.08 -14.91
CA GLU A 33 5.59 18.88 -15.49
C GLU A 33 4.89 18.06 -14.41
N ILE A 34 5.55 17.85 -13.27
CA ILE A 34 4.99 17.07 -12.16
C ILE A 34 3.81 17.81 -11.54
N GLU A 35 3.92 19.12 -11.31
CA GLU A 35 2.82 19.94 -10.79
C GLU A 35 1.61 19.89 -11.71
N LYS A 36 1.80 19.95 -13.03
CA LYS A 36 0.70 19.83 -13.98
C LYS A 36 -0.02 18.48 -13.85
N LEU A 37 0.72 17.39 -13.67
CA LEU A 37 0.16 16.05 -13.50
C LEU A 37 -0.59 15.87 -12.17
N LEU A 38 -0.12 16.54 -11.11
CA LEU A 38 -0.62 16.40 -9.74
C LEU A 38 -1.57 17.53 -9.30
N LYS A 39 -1.98 18.41 -10.22
CA LYS A 39 -2.63 19.70 -9.89
C LYS A 39 -4.05 19.58 -9.33
N ASP A 40 -4.77 18.55 -9.73
CA ASP A 40 -6.18 18.36 -9.38
C ASP A 40 -6.32 17.15 -8.44
N LYS A 41 -7.29 17.18 -7.53
CA LYS A 41 -7.54 16.11 -6.54
C LYS A 41 -9.00 15.64 -6.58
N HIS A 42 -9.80 16.14 -7.51
CA HIS A 42 -11.21 15.81 -7.62
C HIS A 42 -11.48 14.79 -8.73
N ARG A 43 -12.37 13.85 -8.45
CA ARG A 43 -12.93 12.91 -9.42
C ARG A 43 -14.38 12.61 -9.06
N ASP A 44 -15.17 12.21 -10.05
CA ASP A 44 -16.55 11.78 -9.83
C ASP A 44 -16.59 10.43 -9.08
N LEU A 45 -17.53 10.29 -8.14
CA LEU A 45 -17.65 9.18 -7.16
C LEU A 45 -17.43 7.77 -7.77
N PRO A 46 -16.27 7.13 -7.56
CA PRO A 46 -15.84 6.00 -8.40
C PRO A 46 -15.82 4.68 -7.64
N MET A 47 -16.78 4.42 -6.74
CA MET A 47 -16.71 3.33 -5.74
C MET A 47 -16.25 1.97 -6.29
N MET A 48 -16.48 1.67 -7.58
CA MET A 48 -16.24 0.36 -8.19
C MET A 48 -15.39 0.36 -9.49
N GLU A 49 -14.82 1.51 -9.87
CA GLU A 49 -13.95 1.61 -11.05
C GLU A 49 -12.50 1.28 -10.68
N ILE A 50 -11.89 0.35 -11.43
CA ILE A 50 -10.47 0.04 -11.32
C ILE A 50 -9.71 1.01 -12.22
N ASN A 51 -8.82 1.79 -11.62
CA ASN A 51 -7.98 2.75 -12.33
C ASN A 51 -6.53 2.26 -12.29
N ILE A 52 -5.89 2.16 -13.45
CA ILE A 52 -4.51 1.67 -13.57
C ILE A 52 -3.68 2.66 -14.36
N PHE A 53 -2.52 3.01 -13.82
CA PHE A 53 -1.59 3.96 -14.38
C PHE A 53 -0.20 3.31 -14.50
N GLN A 54 0.43 3.46 -15.67
CA GLN A 54 1.79 2.98 -15.89
C GLN A 54 2.80 4.05 -15.47
N LEU A 55 3.71 3.71 -14.56
CA LEU A 55 4.84 4.52 -14.11
C LEU A 55 6.14 3.76 -14.35
N ASN A 56 6.79 4.02 -15.49
CA ASN A 56 7.99 3.29 -15.94
C ASN A 56 7.75 1.77 -15.94
N ASN A 57 8.47 1.00 -15.11
CA ASN A 57 8.32 -0.45 -14.99
C ASN A 57 7.19 -0.85 -14.02
N TYR A 58 6.73 0.09 -13.19
CA TYR A 58 5.67 -0.14 -12.21
C TYR A 58 4.31 0.24 -12.77
N LYS A 59 3.28 -0.40 -12.24
CA LYS A 59 1.90 0.03 -12.37
C LYS A 59 1.37 0.46 -11.01
N LEU A 60 0.61 1.53 -11.00
CA LEU A 60 -0.16 1.99 -9.85
C LEU A 60 -1.63 1.72 -10.14
N GLY A 61 -2.32 1.14 -9.18
CA GLY A 61 -3.72 0.78 -9.29
C GLY A 61 -4.52 1.31 -8.12
N SER A 62 -5.75 1.75 -8.36
CA SER A 62 -6.69 2.15 -7.31
C SER A 62 -8.11 1.68 -7.62
N ILE A 63 -8.89 1.44 -6.56
CA ILE A 63 -10.33 1.19 -6.57
C ILE A 63 -10.96 1.73 -5.29
N GLY A 64 -12.19 2.21 -5.37
CA GLY A 64 -12.92 2.73 -4.21
C GLY A 64 -12.41 4.09 -3.75
N PHE A 65 -12.57 4.38 -2.45
CA PHE A 65 -12.22 5.66 -1.86
C PHE A 65 -10.73 5.80 -1.54
N THR A 66 -10.26 7.04 -1.59
CA THR A 66 -9.02 7.50 -0.95
C THR A 66 -9.30 7.89 0.51
N SER A 67 -8.27 7.92 1.34
CA SER A 67 -8.37 8.33 2.76
C SER A 67 -8.90 9.77 2.85
N ARG A 68 -8.38 10.64 1.97
CA ARG A 68 -8.85 12.02 1.80
C ARG A 68 -10.36 12.12 1.51
N GLU A 69 -10.89 11.26 0.66
CA GLU A 69 -12.34 11.23 0.36
C GLU A 69 -13.15 10.78 1.59
N LEU A 70 -12.70 9.76 2.32
CA LEU A 70 -13.38 9.27 3.52
C LEU A 70 -13.38 10.31 4.66
N GLU A 71 -12.27 11.00 4.87
CA GLU A 71 -12.15 12.10 5.84
C GLU A 71 -13.13 13.23 5.53
N ASN A 72 -13.21 13.66 4.26
CA ASN A 72 -14.15 14.69 3.81
C ASN A 72 -15.62 14.26 4.00
N LEU A 73 -15.90 12.97 3.82
CA LEU A 73 -17.22 12.37 4.06
C LEU A 73 -17.50 12.10 5.55
N LYS A 74 -16.51 12.28 6.44
CA LYS A 74 -16.59 11.96 7.87
C LYS A 74 -16.97 10.50 8.12
N ILE A 75 -16.43 9.59 7.31
CA ILE A 75 -16.57 8.15 7.49
C ILE A 75 -15.39 7.67 8.32
N ASP A 76 -15.65 6.95 9.40
CA ASP A 76 -14.60 6.35 10.22
C ASP A 76 -14.03 5.09 9.52
N PHE A 77 -12.71 5.06 9.34
CA PHE A 77 -12.03 3.95 8.69
C PHE A 77 -10.75 3.53 9.43
N VAL A 78 -10.27 2.34 9.07
CA VAL A 78 -8.95 1.82 9.42
C VAL A 78 -8.17 1.73 8.12
N GLU A 79 -6.96 2.27 8.14
CA GLU A 79 -5.99 2.15 7.07
C GLU A 79 -4.98 1.07 7.44
N GLU A 80 -4.71 0.15 6.51
CA GLU A 80 -3.60 -0.80 6.65
C GLU A 80 -2.71 -0.73 5.40
N LYS A 81 -1.39 -0.75 5.63
CA LYS A 81 -0.37 -0.68 4.59
C LYS A 81 0.52 -1.91 4.69
N LEU A 82 0.85 -2.49 3.55
CA LEU A 82 1.80 -3.59 3.45
C LEU A 82 2.87 -3.25 2.41
N LEU A 83 4.12 -3.35 2.83
CA LEU A 83 5.28 -3.37 1.95
C LEU A 83 5.84 -4.79 1.96
N SER A 84 5.70 -5.52 0.86
CA SER A 84 6.10 -6.94 0.78
C SER A 84 6.60 -7.29 -0.62
N ASN A 85 7.36 -8.37 -0.75
CA ASN A 85 7.70 -8.90 -2.08
C ASN A 85 6.48 -9.53 -2.75
N ASP A 86 6.40 -9.40 -4.07
CA ASP A 86 5.43 -10.10 -4.92
C ASP A 86 5.91 -11.54 -5.19
N TYR A 87 5.60 -12.46 -4.28
CA TYR A 87 5.97 -13.87 -4.40
C TYR A 87 4.83 -14.75 -4.96
N ASN A 88 3.63 -14.20 -5.16
CA ASN A 88 2.43 -14.94 -5.59
C ASN A 88 1.88 -14.50 -6.95
N GLY A 89 1.25 -15.46 -7.65
CA GLY A 89 0.62 -15.28 -8.96
C GLY A 89 1.42 -15.83 -10.13
N ASP A 90 0.86 -15.70 -11.34
CA ASP A 90 1.51 -16.15 -12.57
C ASP A 90 2.77 -15.31 -12.85
N ASN A 91 3.94 -15.93 -12.77
CA ASN A 91 5.26 -15.27 -12.92
C ASN A 91 5.49 -14.14 -11.90
N PRO A 92 5.66 -14.48 -10.61
CA PRO A 92 5.89 -13.48 -9.57
C PRO A 92 7.14 -12.65 -9.88
N THR A 93 7.10 -11.36 -9.57
CA THR A 93 8.22 -10.46 -9.87
C THR A 93 9.33 -10.59 -8.82
N ASN A 94 8.98 -11.04 -7.60
CA ASN A 94 9.81 -10.94 -6.40
C ASN A 94 10.32 -9.51 -6.16
N LYS A 95 9.57 -8.51 -6.65
CA LYS A 95 9.81 -7.09 -6.41
C LYS A 95 8.87 -6.59 -5.33
N ILE A 96 9.23 -5.45 -4.76
CA ILE A 96 8.45 -4.81 -3.71
C ILE A 96 7.09 -4.39 -4.27
N VAL A 97 6.05 -4.76 -3.55
CA VAL A 97 4.68 -4.29 -3.67
C VAL A 97 4.41 -3.34 -2.52
N TYR A 98 3.88 -2.17 -2.85
CA TYR A 98 3.25 -1.31 -1.87
C TYR A 98 1.74 -1.43 -2.00
N LEU A 99 1.08 -1.87 -0.95
CA LEU A 99 -0.35 -2.12 -0.91
C LEU A 99 -0.95 -1.34 0.25
N LYS A 100 -2.08 -0.69 0.01
CA LYS A 100 -2.85 0.02 1.02
C LYS A 100 -4.32 -0.31 0.85
N VAL A 101 -4.98 -0.69 1.93
CA VAL A 101 -6.42 -1.01 1.94
C VAL A 101 -7.10 -0.24 3.07
N LEU A 102 -8.25 0.33 2.74
CA LEU A 102 -9.09 1.08 3.67
C LEU A 102 -10.30 0.22 4.04
N PHE A 103 -10.53 0.04 5.33
CA PHE A 103 -11.65 -0.71 5.86
C PHE A 103 -12.56 0.20 6.68
N ASP A 104 -13.88 0.00 6.56
CA ASP A 104 -14.84 0.63 7.46
C ASP A 104 -14.57 0.20 8.91
N LYS A 105 -14.57 1.15 9.84
CA LYS A 105 -14.13 0.89 11.22
C LYS A 105 -15.01 -0.12 11.94
N GLU A 106 -16.32 -0.07 11.73
CA GLU A 106 -17.30 -0.92 12.40
C GLU A 106 -17.55 -2.23 11.63
N SER A 107 -17.96 -2.12 10.36
CA SER A 107 -18.38 -3.26 9.54
C SER A 107 -17.22 -4.03 8.92
N LYS A 108 -16.00 -3.47 8.93
CA LYS A 108 -14.80 -4.03 8.29
C LYS A 108 -14.94 -4.25 6.78
N LYS A 109 -15.91 -3.62 6.14
CA LYS A 109 -16.06 -3.61 4.68
C LYS A 109 -14.89 -2.90 4.02
N ILE A 110 -14.48 -3.40 2.85
CA ILE A 110 -13.45 -2.74 2.06
C ILE A 110 -14.04 -1.45 1.45
N LEU A 111 -13.44 -0.31 1.76
CA LEU A 111 -13.84 1.01 1.26
C LEU A 111 -12.99 1.47 0.09
N GLY A 112 -11.73 1.04 0.04
CA GLY A 112 -10.81 1.39 -1.03
C GLY A 112 -9.52 0.59 -0.96
N CYS A 113 -8.82 0.53 -2.09
CA CYS A 113 -7.53 -0.15 -2.21
C CYS A 113 -6.65 0.60 -3.21
N GLN A 114 -5.36 0.71 -2.88
CA GLN A 114 -4.32 1.27 -3.72
C GLN A 114 -3.13 0.30 -3.73
N ILE A 115 -2.55 0.04 -4.90
CA ILE A 115 -1.45 -0.91 -5.08
C ILE A 115 -0.43 -0.38 -6.07
N ALA A 116 0.86 -0.53 -5.77
CA ALA A 116 1.96 -0.27 -6.68
C ALA A 116 2.80 -1.54 -6.81
N ASN A 117 2.93 -2.06 -8.04
CA ASN A 117 3.73 -3.25 -8.34
C ASN A 117 4.11 -3.28 -9.83
N GLU A 118 5.17 -3.99 -10.20
CA GLU A 118 5.56 -4.20 -11.61
C GLU A 118 4.54 -5.08 -12.37
N LYS A 119 3.90 -6.06 -11.72
CA LYS A 119 2.94 -6.99 -12.34
C LYS A 119 1.77 -7.34 -11.43
N ASN A 120 0.82 -8.13 -11.95
CA ASN A 120 -0.24 -8.80 -11.20
C ASN A 120 -1.19 -7.89 -10.40
N ILE A 121 -1.17 -6.56 -10.62
CA ILE A 121 -2.08 -5.63 -9.95
C ILE A 121 -3.53 -5.86 -10.39
N GLU A 122 -3.75 -6.26 -11.65
CA GLU A 122 -5.07 -6.46 -12.22
C GLU A 122 -5.81 -7.59 -11.48
N ALA A 123 -5.14 -8.71 -11.21
CA ALA A 123 -5.71 -9.83 -10.49
C ALA A 123 -6.14 -9.43 -9.06
N ARG A 124 -5.31 -8.66 -8.37
CA ARG A 124 -5.54 -8.20 -7.00
C ARG A 124 -6.63 -7.14 -6.91
N LEU A 125 -6.65 -6.18 -7.82
CA LEU A 125 -7.72 -5.18 -7.89
C LEU A 125 -9.07 -5.82 -8.26
N ASN A 126 -9.08 -6.83 -9.14
CA ASN A 126 -10.29 -7.60 -9.44
C ASN A 126 -10.77 -8.44 -8.26
N ALA A 127 -9.86 -9.00 -7.47
CA ALA A 127 -10.19 -9.68 -6.21
C ALA A 127 -10.89 -8.72 -5.23
N ILE A 128 -10.27 -7.56 -4.98
CA ILE A 128 -10.85 -6.50 -4.14
C ILE A 128 -12.22 -6.06 -4.66
N LYS A 129 -12.32 -5.79 -5.97
CA LYS A 129 -13.59 -5.41 -6.62
C LYS A 129 -14.66 -6.46 -6.38
N THR A 130 -14.35 -7.73 -6.60
CA THR A 130 -15.32 -8.84 -6.44
C THR A 130 -15.84 -8.94 -5.01
N ILE A 131 -14.99 -8.69 -4.01
CA ILE A 131 -15.38 -8.67 -2.60
C ILE A 131 -16.27 -7.45 -2.32
N MET A 132 -15.88 -6.27 -2.80
CA MET A 132 -16.65 -5.03 -2.66
C MET A 132 -18.04 -5.13 -3.33
N GLU A 133 -18.15 -5.72 -4.53
CA GLU A 133 -19.42 -5.92 -5.25
C GLU A 133 -20.40 -6.81 -4.46
N LYS A 134 -19.88 -7.74 -3.67
CA LYS A 134 -20.68 -8.62 -2.81
C LYS A 134 -20.97 -8.01 -1.43
N GLY A 135 -20.46 -6.80 -1.16
CA GLY A 135 -20.53 -6.17 0.16
C GLY A 135 -19.74 -6.91 1.23
N GLY A 136 -18.70 -7.64 0.83
CA GLY A 136 -17.85 -8.43 1.72
C GLY A 136 -16.91 -7.60 2.58
N ASP A 137 -16.31 -8.25 3.57
CA ASP A 137 -15.50 -7.63 4.61
C ASP A 137 -14.06 -8.17 4.66
N LEU A 138 -13.30 -7.72 5.65
CA LEU A 138 -11.95 -8.18 5.96
C LEU A 138 -11.81 -9.71 6.01
N LYS A 139 -12.80 -10.44 6.55
CA LYS A 139 -12.75 -11.90 6.65
C LYS A 139 -12.92 -12.59 5.31
N ASP A 140 -13.69 -11.99 4.41
CA ASP A 140 -13.79 -12.45 3.02
C ASP A 140 -12.44 -12.27 2.32
N LEU A 141 -11.74 -11.16 2.57
CA LEU A 141 -10.41 -10.91 2.01
C LEU A 141 -9.36 -11.91 2.51
N VAL A 142 -9.39 -12.29 3.80
CA VAL A 142 -8.49 -13.34 4.34
C VAL A 142 -8.64 -14.67 3.61
N LYS A 143 -9.87 -15.03 3.21
CA LYS A 143 -10.17 -16.33 2.60
C LYS A 143 -10.12 -16.31 1.07
N TYR A 144 -10.02 -15.13 0.47
CA TYR A 144 -10.08 -14.99 -0.97
C TYR A 144 -8.82 -15.56 -1.63
N LYS A 145 -9.01 -16.45 -2.59
CA LYS A 145 -7.91 -16.98 -3.42
C LYS A 145 -7.76 -16.08 -4.65
N VAL A 146 -6.74 -15.24 -4.66
CA VAL A 146 -6.45 -14.33 -5.78
C VAL A 146 -6.05 -15.15 -7.01
N ASN A 147 -5.23 -16.16 -6.78
CA ASN A 147 -4.81 -17.14 -7.78
C ASN A 147 -5.34 -18.54 -7.41
N PRO A 148 -5.57 -19.42 -8.39
CA PRO A 148 -6.03 -20.79 -8.13
C PRO A 148 -5.10 -21.60 -7.22
N THR A 149 -3.81 -21.25 -7.20
CA THR A 149 -2.77 -21.90 -6.40
C THR A 149 -2.69 -21.41 -4.96
N ASP A 150 -3.39 -20.34 -4.60
CA ASP A 150 -3.33 -19.77 -3.26
C ASP A 150 -3.96 -20.73 -2.23
N ASP A 151 -3.30 -20.89 -1.10
CA ASP A 151 -3.78 -21.65 0.06
C ASP A 151 -3.28 -21.02 1.37
N GLU A 152 -3.59 -21.65 2.50
CA GLU A 152 -3.23 -21.15 3.84
C GLU A 152 -1.71 -21.10 4.08
N TRP A 153 -0.93 -21.92 3.37
CA TRP A 153 0.53 -21.98 3.48
C TRP A 153 1.24 -21.05 2.50
N ASN A 154 0.55 -20.64 1.44
CA ASN A 154 1.02 -19.69 0.44
C ASN A 154 0.03 -18.54 0.19
N PRO A 155 -0.25 -17.70 1.22
CA PRO A 155 -1.24 -16.62 1.13
C PRO A 155 -0.77 -15.50 0.19
N ASP A 156 -1.67 -14.90 -0.60
CA ASP A 156 -1.37 -13.68 -1.36
C ASP A 156 -1.15 -12.48 -0.43
N ILE A 157 -0.46 -11.45 -0.92
CA ILE A 157 -0.24 -10.20 -0.19
C ILE A 157 -1.54 -9.55 0.29
N LEU A 158 -2.66 -9.72 -0.43
CA LEU A 158 -3.98 -9.28 0.04
C LEU A 158 -4.42 -10.02 1.30
N ASN A 159 -4.17 -11.33 1.39
CA ASN A 159 -4.48 -12.13 2.56
C ASN A 159 -3.56 -11.76 3.73
N ILE A 160 -2.26 -11.58 3.47
CA ILE A 160 -1.29 -11.16 4.50
C ILE A 160 -1.68 -9.80 5.10
N LEU A 161 -2.00 -8.82 4.25
CA LEU A 161 -2.46 -7.52 4.73
C LEU A 161 -3.71 -7.69 5.61
N ALA A 162 -4.69 -8.46 5.15
CA ALA A 162 -5.92 -8.68 5.92
C ALA A 162 -5.67 -9.37 7.27
N LEU A 163 -4.76 -10.36 7.32
CA LEU A 163 -4.36 -11.03 8.55
C LEU A 163 -3.67 -10.05 9.52
N SER A 164 -2.83 -9.14 9.02
CA SER A 164 -2.16 -8.14 9.87
C SER A 164 -3.16 -7.24 10.61
N VAL A 165 -4.27 -6.85 9.97
CA VAL A 165 -5.35 -6.08 10.62
C VAL A 165 -6.00 -6.86 11.76
N ILE A 166 -6.17 -8.18 11.58
CA ILE A 166 -6.73 -9.04 12.63
C ILE A 166 -5.74 -9.16 13.79
N SER A 167 -4.46 -9.44 13.51
CA SER A 167 -3.43 -9.59 14.53
C SER A 167 -3.25 -8.33 15.38
N LYS A 168 -3.25 -7.14 14.77
CA LYS A 168 -3.14 -5.86 15.51
C LYS A 168 -4.28 -5.63 16.49
N SER A 169 -5.45 -6.24 16.27
CA SER A 169 -6.56 -6.15 17.22
C SER A 169 -6.38 -7.05 18.45
N GLU A 170 -5.47 -8.02 18.38
CA GLU A 170 -5.19 -9.01 19.42
C GLU A 170 -3.85 -8.76 20.14
N GLU A 171 -2.93 -8.03 19.51
CA GLU A 171 -1.62 -7.71 20.06
C GLU A 171 -1.62 -6.45 20.96
N ASN A 172 -0.76 -6.46 21.97
CA ASN A 172 -0.36 -5.26 22.71
C ASN A 172 0.89 -4.63 22.07
N SER A 173 0.84 -4.36 20.77
CA SER A 173 1.88 -3.64 20.03
C SER A 173 1.41 -2.22 19.72
N THR A 174 2.35 -1.28 19.60
CA THR A 174 2.06 0.11 19.21
C THR A 174 2.85 0.40 17.93
N ASP A 175 2.12 0.59 16.84
CA ASP A 175 2.70 0.96 15.55
C ASP A 175 3.12 2.43 15.56
N VAL A 176 4.20 2.73 14.83
CA VAL A 176 4.70 4.09 14.61
C VAL A 176 4.78 4.31 13.10
N GLU A 177 4.14 5.38 12.62
CA GLU A 177 4.22 5.78 11.22
C GLU A 177 5.63 6.30 10.87
N ALA A 178 6.04 6.12 9.61
CA ALA A 178 7.37 6.53 9.16
C ALA A 178 7.67 8.02 9.39
N ASN A 179 6.63 8.87 9.30
CA ASN A 179 6.75 10.31 9.53
C ASN A 179 7.02 10.66 11.01
N ASP A 180 6.70 9.77 11.94
CA ASP A 180 6.83 10.00 13.39
C ASP A 180 8.18 9.53 13.96
N ILE A 181 9.01 8.86 13.15
CA ILE A 181 10.32 8.34 13.57
C ILE A 181 11.24 9.45 14.11
N GLU A 182 11.19 10.66 13.53
CA GLU A 182 12.00 11.78 14.03
C GLU A 182 11.63 12.18 15.46
N SER A 183 10.37 11.99 15.86
CA SER A 183 9.90 12.26 17.21
C SER A 183 10.44 11.23 18.20
N LEU A 184 10.51 9.95 17.81
CA LEU A 184 11.11 8.89 18.63
C LEU A 184 12.61 9.15 18.89
N LEU A 185 13.34 9.58 17.86
CA LEU A 185 14.75 9.95 17.97
C LEU A 185 14.97 11.11 18.95
N LYS A 186 14.09 12.12 18.94
CA LYS A 186 14.13 13.24 19.90
C LYS A 186 13.87 12.77 21.33
N ASN A 187 13.01 11.78 21.51
CA ASN A 187 12.68 11.19 22.80
C ASN A 187 13.73 10.20 23.31
N LYS A 188 14.81 9.96 22.53
CA LYS A 188 15.89 8.99 22.85
C LYS A 188 15.38 7.57 23.07
N GLU A 189 14.34 7.19 22.33
CA GLU A 189 13.88 5.81 22.34
C GLU A 189 14.92 4.89 21.71
N PHE A 190 14.92 3.64 22.16
CA PHE A 190 15.82 2.61 21.63
C PHE A 190 15.27 2.08 20.32
N LEU A 191 15.97 2.36 19.21
CA LEU A 191 15.63 1.83 17.90
C LEU A 191 16.43 0.55 17.64
N LEU A 192 15.73 -0.57 17.54
CA LEU A 192 16.31 -1.87 17.18
C LEU A 192 16.01 -2.17 15.71
N ASP A 193 17.04 -2.36 14.90
CA ASP A 193 16.92 -2.84 13.53
C ASP A 193 17.21 -4.34 13.50
N VAL A 194 16.20 -5.14 13.16
CA VAL A 194 16.29 -6.62 13.15
C VAL A 194 16.63 -7.22 11.78
N ARG A 195 16.89 -6.37 10.77
CA ARG A 195 17.28 -6.80 9.42
C ARG A 195 18.70 -7.39 9.41
N GLU A 196 19.06 -8.06 8.33
CA GLU A 196 20.42 -8.58 8.16
C GLU A 196 21.43 -7.44 7.98
N GLU A 197 22.69 -7.68 8.37
CA GLU A 197 23.75 -6.66 8.38
C GLU A 197 23.90 -5.96 7.01
N TYR A 198 23.82 -6.70 5.91
CA TYR A 198 23.94 -6.12 4.56
C TYR A 198 22.81 -5.13 4.24
N GLU A 199 21.59 -5.37 4.72
CA GLU A 199 20.44 -4.47 4.52
C GLU A 199 20.56 -3.20 5.37
N TYR A 200 21.17 -3.32 6.55
CA TYR A 200 21.48 -2.18 7.41
C TYR A 200 22.56 -1.28 6.78
N GLN A 201 23.58 -1.87 6.18
CA GLN A 201 24.68 -1.14 5.52
C GLN A 201 24.21 -0.40 4.26
N ASP A 202 23.26 -0.95 3.50
CA ASP A 202 22.67 -0.28 2.33
C ASP A 202 21.83 0.95 2.70
N GLY A 203 21.39 1.05 3.96
CA GLY A 203 20.70 2.21 4.51
C GLY A 203 19.90 1.88 5.77
N HIS A 204 19.91 2.79 6.74
CA HIS A 204 19.19 2.61 8.00
C HIS A 204 18.80 3.95 8.64
N ILE A 205 17.88 3.88 9.60
CA ILE A 205 17.49 5.03 10.42
C ILE A 205 18.67 5.38 11.32
N LYS A 206 19.12 6.64 11.23
CA LYS A 206 20.24 7.13 12.03
C LYS A 206 20.00 6.89 13.52
N GLY A 207 20.91 6.17 14.17
CA GLY A 207 20.84 5.87 15.61
C GLY A 207 20.20 4.52 15.94
N ALA A 208 19.68 3.78 14.96
CA ALA A 208 19.24 2.41 15.16
C ALA A 208 20.43 1.46 15.42
N ILE A 209 20.27 0.53 16.35
CA ILE A 209 21.24 -0.55 16.61
C ILE A 209 20.78 -1.78 15.86
N ASN A 210 21.64 -2.34 15.00
CA ASN A 210 21.34 -3.57 14.29
C ASN A 210 21.64 -4.80 15.14
N ILE A 211 20.65 -5.69 15.27
CA ILE A 211 20.84 -7.05 15.81
C ILE A 211 20.04 -8.00 14.89
N PRO A 212 20.70 -8.67 13.92
CA PRO A 212 20.02 -9.49 12.92
C PRO A 212 19.17 -10.61 13.54
N LEU A 213 17.94 -10.77 13.03
CA LEU A 213 17.01 -11.75 13.59
C LEU A 213 17.52 -13.19 13.52
N ARG A 214 18.23 -13.55 12.45
CA ARG A 214 18.75 -14.92 12.26
C ARG A 214 19.89 -15.30 13.21
N GLU A 215 20.39 -14.36 14.00
CA GLU A 215 21.38 -14.62 15.04
C GLU A 215 20.74 -15.06 16.39
N PHE A 216 19.40 -15.12 16.44
CA PHE A 216 18.60 -15.66 17.55
C PHE A 216 17.92 -16.99 17.18
#